data_AF-A0A812F207-F1
#
_entry.id   AF-A0A812F207-F1
#
_cell.length_a   1.000
_cell.length_b   1.000
_cell.length_c   1.000
_cell.angle_alpha   90.00
_cell.angle_beta   90.00
_cell.angle_gamma   90.00
#
_symmetry.space_group_name_H-M   'P 1'
#
loop_
_entity.id
_entity.type
_entity.pdbx_description
1 polymer ?
#
loop_
_entity_poly.entity_id
_entity_poly.type
_entity_poly.pdbx_seq_one_letter_code
_entity_poly.pdbx_strand_id
1 'polypeptide(L)'
;MLLLLFLLPLILLPAYGQPLSDRTGMKTTFEVTVDGKKYPLEIVGNFDVKSVDLQGNKLEIEIYSSLSNNLGEMQIPLNVTREPIQFFIDEQEFFPKVLKNDKIHFVTLQFAGNGTHRLVITGAPEPSVQMEEKIVNGQIPYLPIVLAMIAAITIGTILAYRKRKKSS
;
A
#
# COMPACT_ATOMS: atom_id res chain seq x y z
N MET A 1 47.79 22.92 -49.00
CA MET A 1 46.55 23.63 -48.59
C MET A 1 45.28 22.87 -48.99
N LEU A 2 45.21 22.22 -50.16
CA LEU A 2 44.02 21.45 -50.60
C LEU A 2 43.63 20.28 -49.67
N LEU A 3 44.61 19.61 -49.05
CA LEU A 3 44.38 18.47 -48.15
C LEU A 3 43.67 18.86 -46.84
N LEU A 4 43.86 20.11 -46.39
CA LEU A 4 43.25 20.62 -45.14
C LEU A 4 41.75 20.91 -45.33
N LEU A 5 41.34 21.30 -46.55
CA LEU A 5 39.94 21.54 -46.91
C LEU A 5 39.12 20.24 -46.94
N PHE A 6 39.74 19.11 -47.27
CA PHE A 6 39.09 17.79 -47.26
C PHE A 6 38.88 17.22 -45.84
N LEU A 7 39.62 17.71 -44.84
CA LEU A 7 39.49 17.28 -43.44
C LEU A 7 38.46 18.08 -42.65
N LEU A 8 38.04 19.25 -43.15
CA LEU A 8 37.06 20.12 -42.49
C LEU A 8 35.68 19.46 -42.21
N PRO A 9 35.10 18.61 -43.07
CA PRO A 9 33.80 18.00 -42.78
C PRO A 9 33.83 16.93 -41.68
N LEU A 10 35.00 16.40 -41.30
CA LEU A 10 35.11 15.38 -40.23
C LEU A 10 34.84 15.97 -38.84
N ILE A 11 35.00 17.28 -38.66
CA ILE A 11 34.77 18.00 -37.40
C ILE A 11 33.30 18.40 -37.23
N LEU A 12 32.48 18.24 -38.28
CA LEU A 12 31.07 18.65 -38.30
C LEU A 12 30.10 17.46 -38.26
N LEU A 13 30.59 16.25 -37.98
CA LEU A 13 29.67 15.15 -37.72
C LEU A 13 28.88 15.52 -36.45
N PRO A 14 27.54 15.70 -36.54
CA PRO A 14 26.74 15.76 -35.33
C PRO A 14 27.04 14.51 -34.53
N ALA A 15 27.56 14.69 -33.31
CA ALA A 15 27.53 13.65 -32.32
C ALA A 15 26.05 13.42 -32.00
N TYR A 16 25.37 12.61 -32.82
CA TYR A 16 24.12 12.00 -32.45
C TYR A 16 24.46 11.10 -31.27
N GLY A 17 24.40 11.66 -30.06
CA GLY A 17 24.35 10.88 -28.86
C GLY A 17 23.20 9.92 -29.06
N GLN A 18 23.53 8.64 -29.25
CA GLN A 18 22.54 7.59 -29.30
C GLN A 18 21.66 7.79 -28.06
N PRO A 19 20.33 7.96 -28.20
CA PRO A 19 19.48 8.22 -27.05
C PRO A 19 19.83 7.14 -26.02
N LEU A 20 20.24 7.56 -24.82
CA LEU A 20 20.38 6.63 -23.71
C LEU A 20 19.07 5.86 -23.70
N SER A 21 19.17 4.54 -23.80
CA SER A 21 18.02 3.66 -23.92
C SER A 21 16.95 4.10 -22.93
N ASP A 22 15.69 4.23 -23.38
CA ASP A 22 14.51 4.47 -22.54
C ASP A 22 14.33 3.40 -21.43
N ARG A 23 15.28 2.46 -21.31
CA ARG A 23 15.33 1.33 -20.40
C ARG A 23 16.62 1.29 -19.55
N THR A 24 17.37 2.38 -19.42
CA THR A 24 18.48 2.42 -18.46
C THR A 24 17.91 2.38 -17.04
N GLY A 25 18.13 1.29 -16.31
CA GLY A 25 17.71 1.15 -14.92
C GLY A 25 18.71 1.83 -13.99
N MET A 26 18.40 3.05 -13.55
CA MET A 26 19.15 3.72 -12.48
C MET A 26 18.73 3.13 -11.14
N LYS A 27 19.68 2.56 -10.40
CA LYS A 27 19.47 2.08 -9.03
C LYS A 27 19.59 3.25 -8.05
N THR A 28 18.59 3.41 -7.19
CA THR A 28 18.60 4.32 -6.05
C THR A 28 18.22 3.55 -4.79
N THR A 29 18.93 3.79 -3.69
CA THR A 29 18.68 3.16 -2.40
C THR A 29 18.49 4.23 -1.34
N PHE A 30 17.40 4.13 -0.59
CA PHE A 30 17.09 4.99 0.55
C PHE A 30 17.02 4.15 1.83
N GLU A 31 17.42 4.73 2.96
CA GLU A 31 17.20 4.13 4.27
C GLU A 31 15.93 4.72 4.89
N VAL A 32 14.93 3.88 5.14
CA VAL A 32 13.74 4.26 5.89
C VAL A 32 13.82 3.70 7.31
N THR A 33 13.40 4.48 8.30
CA THR A 33 13.47 4.09 9.72
C THR A 33 12.08 3.72 10.22
N VAL A 34 11.91 2.50 10.71
CA VAL A 34 10.70 2.00 11.36
C VAL A 34 11.07 1.46 12.73
N ASP A 35 10.43 1.93 13.79
CA ASP A 35 10.67 1.54 15.18
C ASP A 35 12.17 1.58 15.57
N GLY A 36 12.88 2.62 15.11
CA GLY A 36 14.31 2.81 15.35
C GLY A 36 15.24 1.89 14.55
N LYS A 37 14.72 1.04 13.67
CA LYS A 37 15.50 0.17 12.78
C LYS A 37 15.48 0.71 11.36
N LYS A 38 16.63 0.65 10.70
CA LYS A 38 16.80 1.09 9.30
C LYS A 38 16.55 -0.07 8.34
N TYR A 39 15.79 0.20 7.29
CA TYR A 39 15.47 -0.75 6.23
C TYR A 39 15.81 -0.13 4.87
N PRO A 40 16.47 -0.87 3.98
CA PRO A 40 16.79 -0.37 2.64
C PRO A 40 15.56 -0.46 1.74
N LEU A 41 15.14 0.68 1.19
CA LEU A 41 14.20 0.75 0.08
C LEU A 41 15.01 0.87 -1.21
N GLU A 42 14.97 -0.15 -2.05
CA GLU A 42 15.66 -0.14 -3.35
C GLU A 42 14.68 0.11 -4.48
N ILE A 43 15.02 1.04 -5.37
CA ILE A 43 14.25 1.37 -6.58
C ILE A 43 15.21 1.33 -7.77
N VAL A 44 14.82 0.66 -8.84
CA VAL A 44 15.55 0.62 -10.10
C VAL A 44 14.59 1.05 -11.20
N GLY A 45 14.88 2.12 -11.93
CA GLY A 45 13.96 2.58 -12.97
C GLY A 45 14.61 3.49 -14.00
N ASN A 46 13.86 3.80 -15.05
CA ASN A 46 14.26 4.77 -16.08
C ASN A 46 13.91 6.23 -15.70
N PHE A 47 13.84 6.52 -14.41
CA PHE A 47 13.46 7.80 -13.84
C PHE A 47 14.34 8.10 -12.61
N ASP A 48 14.38 9.37 -12.23
CA ASP A 48 15.08 9.82 -11.03
C ASP A 48 14.18 9.74 -9.80
N VAL A 49 14.66 9.12 -8.72
CA VAL A 49 14.01 9.25 -7.41
C VAL A 49 14.62 10.44 -6.68
N LYS A 50 13.80 11.46 -6.39
CA LYS A 50 14.25 12.71 -5.76
C LYS A 50 14.17 12.67 -4.24
N SER A 51 13.12 12.06 -3.70
CA SER A 51 12.93 11.94 -2.25
C SER A 51 12.12 10.71 -1.90
N VAL A 52 12.29 10.25 -0.66
CA VAL A 52 11.51 9.18 -0.03
C VAL A 52 11.21 9.62 1.39
N ASP A 53 9.93 9.63 1.76
CA ASP A 53 9.47 9.98 3.09
C ASP A 53 8.50 8.92 3.62
N LEU A 54 8.59 8.61 4.90
CA LEU A 54 7.74 7.62 5.56
C LEU A 54 6.96 8.30 6.69
N GLN A 55 5.64 8.40 6.53
CA GLN A 55 4.73 8.96 7.52
C GLN A 55 3.78 7.87 8.02
N GLY A 56 4.07 7.31 9.20
CA GLY A 56 3.33 6.17 9.72
C GLY A 56 3.47 4.95 8.81
N ASN A 57 2.39 4.56 8.14
CA ASN A 57 2.32 3.45 7.19
C ASN A 57 2.23 3.91 5.72
N LYS A 58 2.45 5.20 5.45
CA LYS A 58 2.42 5.82 4.13
C LYS A 58 3.85 6.15 3.68
N LEU A 59 4.29 5.50 2.61
CA LEU A 59 5.56 5.77 1.95
C LEU A 59 5.29 6.69 0.75
N GLU A 60 5.89 7.87 0.75
CA GLU A 60 5.75 8.90 -0.28
C GLU A 60 7.08 9.08 -1.00
N ILE A 61 7.04 9.02 -2.33
CA ILE A 61 8.23 8.99 -3.19
C ILE A 61 8.03 10.02 -4.30
N GLU A 62 8.94 10.98 -4.37
CA GLU A 62 8.97 11.96 -5.46
C GLU A 62 9.85 11.42 -6.58
N ILE A 63 9.27 11.32 -7.78
CA ILE A 63 9.93 10.82 -8.99
C ILE A 63 9.99 11.95 -10.01
N TYR A 64 11.11 12.11 -10.70
CA TYR A 64 11.21 12.95 -11.88
C TYR A 64 11.56 12.09 -13.09
N SER A 65 10.82 12.26 -14.19
CA SER A 65 11.12 11.61 -15.46
C SER A 65 11.11 12.60 -16.62
N SER A 66 12.01 12.39 -17.58
CA SER A 66 11.99 13.07 -18.88
C SER A 66 11.29 12.26 -19.97
N LEU A 67 10.84 11.04 -19.66
CA LEU A 67 10.25 10.08 -20.59
C LEU A 67 8.73 10.08 -20.49
N SER A 68 8.03 9.71 -21.58
CA SER A 68 6.58 9.54 -21.56
C SER A 68 6.13 8.21 -20.97
N ASN A 69 7.00 7.20 -20.97
CA ASN A 69 6.73 5.85 -20.46
C ASN A 69 7.79 5.46 -19.43
N ASN A 70 7.33 5.22 -18.21
CA ASN A 70 8.19 4.94 -17.08
C ASN A 70 8.05 3.49 -16.65
N LEU A 71 9.19 2.85 -16.39
CA LEU A 71 9.29 1.49 -15.90
C LEU A 71 10.23 1.48 -14.70
N GLY A 72 9.77 0.86 -13.62
CA GLY A 72 10.57 0.71 -12.41
C GLY A 72 10.33 -0.62 -11.71
N GLU A 73 11.29 -1.02 -10.91
CA GLU A 73 11.23 -2.13 -9.98
C GLU A 73 11.54 -1.59 -8.59
N MET A 74 10.82 -2.08 -7.58
CA MET A 74 11.00 -1.66 -6.20
C MET A 74 11.03 -2.87 -5.28
N GLN A 75 11.98 -2.86 -4.33
CA GLN A 75 12.05 -3.81 -3.24
C GLN A 75 11.68 -3.10 -1.94
N ILE A 76 10.49 -3.40 -1.41
CA ILE A 76 9.97 -2.81 -0.17
C ILE A 76 10.10 -3.87 0.94
N PRO A 77 10.91 -3.64 1.98
CA PRO A 77 10.95 -4.55 3.12
C PRO A 77 9.58 -4.65 3.80
N LEU A 78 9.17 -5.87 4.19
CA LEU A 78 7.83 -6.10 4.79
C LEU A 78 7.58 -5.30 6.07
N ASN A 79 8.64 -4.80 6.72
CA ASN A 79 8.55 -3.96 7.91
C ASN A 79 8.19 -2.50 7.61
N VAL A 80 8.29 -2.04 6.36
CA VAL A 80 8.10 -0.63 5.98
C VAL A 80 6.64 -0.30 5.76
N THR A 81 5.88 -1.22 5.17
CA THR A 81 4.46 -1.02 4.83
C THR A 81 3.62 -2.17 5.38
N ARG A 82 2.44 -1.86 5.91
CA ARG A 82 1.48 -2.87 6.39
C ARG A 82 0.65 -3.41 5.24
N GLU A 83 0.23 -4.67 5.31
CA GLU A 83 -0.66 -5.24 4.29
C GLU A 83 -2.15 -5.05 4.64
N PRO A 84 -3.05 -4.93 3.64
CA PRO A 84 -2.76 -4.83 2.20
C PRO A 84 -2.11 -3.51 1.79
N ILE A 85 -1.34 -3.55 0.70
CA ILE A 85 -0.66 -2.39 0.13
C ILE A 85 -1.46 -1.87 -1.07
N GLN A 86 -1.62 -0.55 -1.13
CA GLN A 86 -2.23 0.18 -2.24
C GLN A 86 -1.22 1.18 -2.83
N PHE A 87 -1.34 1.46 -4.12
CA PHE A 87 -0.41 2.30 -4.87
C PHE A 87 -1.16 3.42 -5.57
N PHE A 88 -0.65 4.64 -5.46
CA PHE A 88 -1.18 5.81 -6.12
C PHE A 88 -0.06 6.54 -6.84
N ILE A 89 -0.32 6.99 -8.06
CA ILE A 89 0.54 7.92 -8.79
C ILE A 89 -0.28 9.18 -9.04
N ASP A 90 0.21 10.32 -8.60
CA ASP A 90 -0.49 11.61 -8.73
C ASP A 90 -1.95 11.55 -8.27
N GLU A 91 -2.16 10.94 -7.09
CA GLU A 91 -3.49 10.76 -6.46
C GLU A 91 -4.41 9.74 -7.14
N GLN A 92 -4.00 9.19 -8.29
CA GLN A 92 -4.73 8.14 -8.99
C GLN A 92 -4.25 6.76 -8.55
N GLU A 93 -5.17 5.91 -8.08
CA GLU A 93 -4.86 4.52 -7.78
C GLU A 93 -4.45 3.75 -9.03
N PHE A 94 -3.42 2.91 -8.91
CA PHE A 94 -3.01 1.98 -9.96
C PHE A 94 -2.57 0.64 -9.36
N PHE A 95 -2.54 -0.40 -10.20
CA PHE A 95 -2.34 -1.78 -9.76
C PHE A 95 -1.04 -2.35 -10.35
N PRO A 96 0.12 -2.09 -9.72
CA PRO A 96 1.38 -2.68 -10.19
C PRO A 96 1.39 -4.19 -9.97
N LYS A 97 2.30 -4.88 -10.65
CA LYS A 97 2.55 -6.30 -10.36
C LYS A 97 3.33 -6.40 -9.05
N VAL A 98 2.75 -7.07 -8.06
CA VAL A 98 3.38 -7.30 -6.76
C VAL A 98 3.67 -8.79 -6.57
N LEU A 99 4.93 -9.12 -6.34
CA LEU A 99 5.39 -10.42 -5.85
C LEU A 99 5.84 -10.26 -4.39
N LYS A 100 5.77 -11.33 -3.62
CA LYS A 100 6.15 -11.33 -2.20
C LYS A 100 7.00 -12.54 -1.88
N ASN A 101 7.98 -12.36 -1.01
CA ASN A 101 8.65 -13.44 -0.27
C ASN A 101 8.68 -13.10 1.23
N ASP A 102 9.45 -13.84 2.02
CA ASP A 102 9.50 -13.68 3.48
C ASP A 102 10.17 -12.36 3.95
N LYS A 103 10.73 -11.56 3.05
CA LYS A 103 11.53 -10.37 3.38
C LYS A 103 11.05 -9.09 2.71
N ILE A 104 10.55 -9.19 1.48
CA ILE A 104 10.21 -8.02 0.66
C ILE A 104 8.92 -8.23 -0.13
N HIS A 105 8.30 -7.10 -0.48
CA HIS A 105 7.51 -6.94 -1.68
C HIS A 105 8.43 -6.56 -2.84
N PHE A 106 8.33 -7.30 -3.94
CA PHE A 106 8.93 -6.93 -5.22
C PHE A 106 7.84 -6.38 -6.12
N VAL A 107 7.94 -5.11 -6.48
CA VAL A 107 6.90 -4.36 -7.20
C VAL A 107 7.43 -3.95 -8.56
N THR A 108 6.70 -4.25 -9.63
CA THR A 108 6.96 -3.71 -10.98
C THR A 108 5.99 -2.57 -11.26
N LEU A 109 6.55 -1.37 -11.44
CA LEU A 109 5.86 -0.11 -11.67
C LEU A 109 5.84 0.22 -13.16
N GLN A 110 4.68 0.60 -13.69
CA GLN A 110 4.56 1.17 -15.02
C GLN A 110 3.57 2.33 -14.98
N PHE A 111 4.01 3.52 -15.40
CA PHE A 111 3.17 4.71 -15.47
C PHE A 111 3.56 5.60 -16.64
N ALA A 112 2.64 6.46 -17.08
CA ALA A 112 2.86 7.40 -18.16
C ALA A 112 3.03 8.82 -17.64
N GLY A 113 3.75 9.66 -18.38
CA GLY A 113 3.92 11.07 -18.08
C GLY A 113 5.38 11.47 -17.87
N ASN A 114 5.66 12.74 -18.17
CA ASN A 114 6.93 13.39 -17.93
C ASN A 114 6.79 14.46 -16.83
N GLY A 115 7.92 14.88 -16.27
CA GLY A 115 7.99 15.82 -15.16
C GLY A 115 8.04 15.11 -13.81
N THR A 116 7.55 15.81 -12.79
CA THR A 116 7.52 15.31 -11.41
C THR A 116 6.23 14.56 -11.16
N HIS A 117 6.35 13.37 -10.57
CA HIS A 117 5.26 12.50 -10.18
C HIS A 117 5.37 12.13 -8.71
N ARG A 118 4.23 11.99 -8.04
CA ARG A 118 4.15 11.58 -6.63
C ARG A 118 3.64 10.15 -6.54
N LEU A 119 4.54 9.22 -6.23
CA LEU A 119 4.19 7.83 -5.92
C LEU A 119 3.91 7.69 -4.43
N VAL A 120 2.70 7.26 -4.09
CA VAL A 120 2.29 7.00 -2.71
C VAL A 120 1.96 5.53 -2.55
N ILE A 121 2.51 4.92 -1.52
CA ILE A 121 2.30 3.52 -1.16
C ILE A 121 1.74 3.50 0.25
N THR A 122 0.48 3.08 0.39
CA THR A 122 -0.18 3.02 1.70
C THR A 122 -0.38 1.58 2.12
N GLY A 123 0.01 1.27 3.35
CA GLY A 123 -0.41 0.02 3.98
C GLY A 123 -1.79 0.12 4.62
N ALA A 124 -2.32 -1.01 5.09
CA ALA A 124 -3.51 -1.01 5.93
C ALA A 124 -3.36 -0.05 7.10
N PRO A 125 -4.42 0.69 7.47
CA PRO A 125 -4.37 1.53 8.66
C PRO A 125 -3.95 0.70 9.86
N GLU A 126 -3.33 1.34 10.86
CA GLU A 126 -3.20 0.70 12.16
C GLU A 126 -4.59 0.18 12.57
N PRO A 127 -4.72 -1.05 13.11
CA PRO A 127 -5.95 -1.42 13.75
C PRO A 127 -6.20 -0.34 14.80
N SER A 128 -7.23 0.48 14.57
CA SER A 128 -7.70 1.39 15.60
C SER A 128 -8.06 0.49 16.76
N VAL A 129 -7.28 0.56 17.84
CA VAL A 129 -7.72 0.03 19.12
C VAL A 129 -8.89 0.92 19.51
N GLN A 130 -10.10 0.52 19.11
CA GLN A 130 -11.30 0.96 19.78
C GLN A 130 -11.29 0.30 21.15
N MET A 131 -10.56 0.90 22.09
CA MET A 131 -10.92 0.81 23.50
C MET A 131 -12.18 1.66 23.68
N GLU A 132 -13.32 1.14 23.26
CA GLU A 132 -14.56 1.46 23.96
C GLU A 132 -14.54 0.65 25.26
N GLU A 133 -13.91 1.21 26.30
CA GLU A 133 -14.13 0.73 27.65
C GLU A 133 -15.59 1.06 28.01
N LYS A 134 -16.44 0.06 27.83
CA LYS A 134 -17.86 0.13 28.17
C LYS A 134 -18.00 0.17 29.69
N ILE A 135 -18.08 1.35 30.28
CA ILE A 135 -18.67 1.50 31.62
C ILE A 135 -20.21 1.44 31.45
N VAL A 136 -20.76 0.23 31.29
CA VAL A 136 -22.16 -0.02 31.66
C VAL A 136 -22.11 -0.66 33.03
N ASN A 137 -22.60 0.11 34.01
CA ASN A 137 -22.75 -0.29 35.39
C ASN A 137 -23.33 -1.72 35.49
N GLY A 138 -22.65 -2.55 36.27
CA GLY A 138 -22.66 -3.99 36.11
C GLY A 138 -24.02 -4.65 36.23
N GLN A 139 -24.44 -5.33 35.17
CA GLN A 139 -25.22 -6.56 35.28
C GLN A 139 -25.13 -7.34 33.97
N ILE A 140 -24.59 -8.56 34.05
CA ILE A 140 -24.58 -9.49 32.92
C ILE A 140 -26.02 -10.02 32.75
N PRO A 141 -26.74 -9.75 31.63
CA PRO A 141 -28.19 -9.97 31.54
C PRO A 141 -28.59 -11.43 31.26
N TYR A 142 -27.69 -12.42 31.39
CA TYR A 142 -28.06 -13.82 31.15
C TYR A 142 -29.08 -14.32 32.17
N LEU A 143 -29.01 -13.86 33.43
CA LEU A 143 -29.89 -14.37 34.49
C LEU A 143 -31.37 -13.96 34.33
N PRO A 144 -31.75 -12.68 34.08
CA PRO A 144 -33.15 -12.33 33.87
C PRO A 144 -33.75 -12.91 32.58
N ILE A 145 -32.95 -13.05 31.51
CA ILE A 145 -33.42 -13.64 30.24
C ILE A 145 -33.74 -15.13 30.42
N VAL A 146 -32.88 -15.87 31.11
CA VAL A 146 -33.10 -17.29 31.41
C VAL A 146 -34.28 -17.47 32.38
N LEU A 147 -34.42 -16.62 33.40
CA LEU A 147 -35.57 -16.67 34.32
C LEU A 147 -36.90 -16.32 33.64
N ALA A 148 -36.93 -15.34 32.75
CA ALA A 148 -38.13 -15.00 31.98
C ALA A 148 -38.57 -16.14 31.05
N MET A 149 -37.62 -16.83 30.42
CA MET A 149 -37.88 -18.04 29.61
C MET A 149 -38.46 -19.18 30.46
N ILE A 150 -37.94 -19.42 31.67
CA ILE A 150 -38.46 -20.46 32.58
C ILE A 150 -39.86 -20.10 33.13
N ALA A 151 -40.12 -18.82 33.43
CA ALA A 151 -41.43 -18.36 33.89
C ALA A 151 -42.52 -18.48 32.79
N ALA A 152 -42.18 -18.17 31.53
CA ALA A 152 -43.10 -18.33 30.41
C ALA A 152 -43.49 -19.81 30.17
N ILE A 153 -42.55 -20.74 30.34
CA ILE A 153 -42.79 -22.19 30.19
C ILE A 153 -43.70 -22.73 31.32
N THR A 154 -43.49 -22.29 32.57
CA THR A 154 -44.29 -22.74 33.71
C THR A 154 -45.72 -22.16 33.68
N ILE A 155 -45.91 -20.91 33.29
CA ILE A 155 -47.25 -20.32 33.13
C ILE A 155 -48.00 -20.98 31.95
N GLY A 156 -47.32 -21.21 30.82
CA GLY A 156 -47.92 -21.86 29.65
C GLY A 156 -48.40 -23.29 29.93
N THR A 157 -47.62 -24.07 30.68
CA THR A 157 -47.99 -25.46 31.06
C THR A 157 -49.16 -25.49 32.06
N ILE A 158 -49.20 -24.59 33.05
CA ILE A 158 -50.31 -24.49 34.01
C ILE A 158 -51.63 -24.07 33.31
N LEU A 159 -51.57 -23.12 32.37
CA LEU A 159 -52.74 -22.69 31.61
C LEU A 159 -53.25 -23.80 30.66
N ALA A 160 -52.35 -24.50 29.97
CA ALA A 160 -52.71 -25.62 29.10
C ALA A 160 -53.34 -26.79 29.91
N TYR A 161 -52.82 -27.08 31.09
CA TYR A 161 -53.35 -28.13 31.98
C TYR A 161 -54.75 -27.77 32.51
N ARG A 162 -54.98 -26.52 32.93
CA ARG A 162 -56.31 -26.04 33.36
C ARG A 162 -57.35 -26.06 32.25
N LYS A 163 -56.98 -25.75 31.01
CA LYS A 163 -57.90 -25.79 29.85
C LYS A 163 -58.34 -27.23 29.51
N ARG A 164 -57.44 -28.22 29.60
CA ARG A 164 -57.78 -29.65 29.37
C ARG A 164 -58.69 -30.22 30.45
N LYS A 165 -58.46 -29.89 31.73
CA LYS A 165 -59.31 -30.38 32.85
C LYS A 165 -60.73 -29.81 32.86
N LYS A 166 -60.97 -28.65 32.23
CA LYS A 166 -62.31 -28.04 32.15
C LYS A 166 -63.15 -28.54 30.96
N SER A 167 -62.57 -29.38 30.10
CA SER A 167 -63.19 -29.90 28.87
C SER A 167 -63.35 -31.43 28.88
N SER A 168 -63.24 -32.08 30.05
CA SER A 168 -63.49 -33.50 30.26
C SER A 168 -64.48 -33.70 31.39
#